data_AF-A0A645I8U7-F1
#
_entry.id   AF-A0A645I8U7-F1
#
_cell.length_a   1.000
_cell.length_b   1.000
_cell.length_c   1.000
_cell.angle_alpha   90.00
_cell.angle_beta   90.00
_cell.angle_gamma   90.00
#
_symmetry.space_group_name_H-M   'P 1'
#
loop_
_entity.id
_entity.type
_entity.pdbx_description
1 polymer ?
#
loop_
_entity_poly.entity_id
_entity_poly.type
_entity_poly.pdbx_seq_one_letter_code
_entity_poly.pdbx_strand_id
1 'polypeptide(L)' 'MFSSLKSAQSIAVTNLKKLVDYTGLKNVIHSITDKNWRATGNAYNPTYQDLLNGKWTNQ' A
#
# COMPACT_ATOMS: atom_id res chain seq x y z
N MET A 1 5.91 11.93 1.10
CA MET A 1 5.61 10.93 2.15
C MET A 1 4.27 11.31 2.78
N PHE A 2 3.34 10.37 2.96
CA PHE A 2 1.99 10.65 3.49
C PHE A 2 1.95 10.64 5.03
N SER A 3 2.96 11.22 5.68
CA SER A 3 3.17 11.10 7.14
C SER A 3 2.03 11.72 7.97
N SER A 4 1.34 12.74 7.44
CA SER A 4 0.17 13.37 8.05
C SER A 4 -1.15 12.66 7.77
N LEU A 5 -1.21 11.75 6.78
CA LEU A 5 -2.44 11.04 6.44
C LEU A 5 -2.72 9.98 7.50
N LYS A 6 -3.82 10.15 8.24
CA LYS A 6 -4.24 9.27 9.34
C LYS A 6 -5.33 8.28 8.96
N SER A 7 -6.12 8.61 7.95
CA SER A 7 -7.20 7.74 7.47
C SER A 7 -7.45 7.92 5.98
N ALA A 8 -7.96 6.87 5.37
CA ALA A 8 -8.48 6.83 4.01
C ALA A 8 -9.69 5.90 3.97
N GLN A 9 -10.59 6.11 3.00
CA GLN A 9 -11.68 5.18 2.72
C GLN A 9 -11.21 4.01 1.84
N SER A 10 -10.32 4.30 0.88
CA SER A 10 -9.73 3.31 -0.01
C SER A 10 -8.37 3.79 -0.52
N ILE A 11 -7.53 2.84 -0.91
CA ILE A 11 -6.22 3.12 -1.48
C ILE A 11 -6.05 2.26 -2.73
N ALA A 12 -5.90 2.92 -3.87
CA ALA A 12 -5.60 2.29 -5.14
C ALA A 12 -4.28 2.82 -5.69
N VAL A 13 -3.32 1.92 -5.88
CA VAL A 13 -2.01 2.21 -6.44
C VAL A 13 -1.85 1.36 -7.69
N THR A 14 -1.86 1.99 -8.87
CA THR A 14 -1.92 1.25 -10.12
C THR A 14 -0.97 1.77 -11.19
N ASN A 15 -0.43 0.86 -12.00
CA ASN A 15 0.37 1.15 -13.20
C ASN A 15 1.69 1.90 -12.98
N LEU A 16 2.26 1.84 -11.77
CA LEU A 16 3.55 2.45 -11.45
C LEU A 16 4.68 1.44 -11.67
N LYS A 17 5.21 1.40 -12.90
CA LYS A 17 6.20 0.39 -13.38
C LYS A 17 7.54 0.34 -12.64
N LYS A 18 7.83 1.30 -11.77
CA LYS A 18 9.04 1.35 -10.94
C LYS A 18 8.75 1.33 -9.43
N LEU A 19 7.47 1.27 -9.04
CA LEU A 19 7.11 1.32 -7.63
C LEU A 19 7.35 -0.03 -6.96
N VAL A 20 8.31 -0.03 -6.03
CA VAL A 20 8.73 -1.21 -5.24
C VAL A 20 8.59 -1.02 -3.74
N ASP A 21 8.23 0.18 -3.27
CA ASP A 21 8.21 0.57 -1.86
C ASP A 21 6.88 1.25 -1.49
N TYR A 22 6.20 0.71 -0.47
CA TYR A 22 4.93 1.20 0.06
C TYR A 22 5.04 1.71 1.51
N THR A 23 6.24 1.83 2.08
CA THR A 23 6.47 2.23 3.48
C THR A 23 5.83 3.58 3.84
N GLY A 24 5.64 4.47 2.86
CA GLY A 24 4.94 5.74 3.03
C GLY A 24 3.45 5.60 3.41
N LEU A 25 2.84 4.41 3.30
CA LEU A 25 1.44 4.13 3.63
C LEU A 25 1.24 3.47 5.00
N LYS A 26 2.31 3.19 5.76
CA LYS A 26 2.24 2.54 7.09
C LYS A 26 1.23 3.18 8.05
N ASN A 27 1.13 4.51 8.01
CA ASN A 27 0.26 5.26 8.91
C ASN A 27 -1.23 5.18 8.56
N VAL A 28 -1.59 4.80 7.33
CA VAL A 28 -2.96 4.80 6.83
C VAL A 28 -3.49 3.39 6.53
N ILE A 29 -2.62 2.39 6.36
CA ILE A 29 -3.05 1.04 5.96
C ILE A 29 -4.05 0.42 6.96
N HIS A 30 -3.89 0.72 8.25
CA HIS A 30 -4.76 0.20 9.31
C HIS A 30 -6.15 0.84 9.33
N SER A 31 -6.36 1.94 8.59
CA SER A 31 -7.67 2.60 8.50
C SER A 31 -8.57 1.99 7.41
N ILE A 32 -8.05 1.07 6.60
CA ILE A 32 -8.79 0.44 5.50
C ILE A 32 -8.90 -1.07 5.73
N THR A 33 -9.71 -1.74 4.91
CA THR A 33 -9.80 -3.21 4.86
C THR A 33 -9.26 -3.73 3.54
N ASP A 34 -9.08 -5.05 3.45
CA ASP A 34 -8.63 -5.73 2.21
C ASP A 34 -9.48 -5.34 0.98
N LYS A 35 -10.81 -5.23 1.14
CA LYS A 35 -11.74 -4.82 0.07
C LYS A 35 -11.46 -3.41 -0.47
N ASN A 36 -10.78 -2.58 0.31
CA ASN A 36 -10.48 -1.19 0.01
C ASN A 36 -9.03 -0.98 -0.44
N TRP A 37 -8.24 -2.05 -0.54
CA TRP A 37 -6.87 -2.04 -1.04
C TRP A 37 -6.82 -2.54 -2.49
N ARG A 38 -6.06 -1.83 -3.33
CA ARG A 38 -5.77 -2.28 -4.70
C ARG A 38 -4.36 -1.88 -5.11
N ALA A 39 -3.46 -2.87 -5.22
CA ALA A 39 -2.17 -2.71 -5.90
C ALA A 39 -2.13 -3.60 -7.14
N THR A 40 -2.03 -3.00 -8.32
CA THR A 40 -1.95 -3.75 -9.58
C THR A 40 -1.16 -3.02 -10.66
N GLY A 41 -0.47 -3.77 -11.52
CA GLY A 41 0.29 -3.22 -12.64
C GLY A 41 1.56 -2.44 -12.24
N ASN A 42 1.94 -2.48 -10.95
CA ASN A 42 3.17 -1.90 -10.42
C ASN A 42 4.33 -2.90 -10.48
N ALA A 43 5.57 -2.45 -10.23
CA ALA A 43 6.72 -3.36 -10.10
C ALA A 43 6.60 -4.29 -8.89
N TYR A 44 5.97 -3.82 -7.81
CA TYR A 44 5.58 -4.63 -6.66
C TYR A 44 4.10 -4.42 -6.35
N ASN A 45 3.35 -5.51 -6.23
CA ASN A 45 1.91 -5.51 -5.95
C ASN A 45 1.61 -6.32 -4.69
N PRO A 46 1.93 -5.78 -3.49
CA PRO A 46 1.64 -6.49 -2.24
C PRO A 46 0.14 -6.66 -2.04
N THR A 47 -0.26 -7.79 -1.47
CA THR A 47 -1.62 -7.94 -0.94
C THR A 47 -1.80 -7.09 0.32
N TYR A 48 -3.04 -6.83 0.73
CA TYR A 48 -3.29 -6.15 2.00
C TYR A 48 -2.64 -6.91 3.18
N GLN A 49 -2.73 -8.24 3.19
CA GLN A 49 -2.12 -9.07 4.22
C GLN A 49 -0.58 -9.02 4.19
N ASP A 50 0.05 -8.90 3.02
CA ASP A 50 1.50 -8.71 2.93
C ASP A 50 1.94 -7.42 3.65
N LEU A 51 1.19 -6.34 3.48
CA LEU A 51 1.46 -5.07 4.16
C LEU A 51 1.30 -5.19 5.69
N LEU A 52 0.24 -5.87 6.15
CA LEU A 52 0.06 -6.17 7.57
C LEU A 52 1.18 -7.04 8.15
N ASN A 53 1.73 -7.95 7.33
CA ASN A 53 2.86 -8.81 7.69
C ASN A 53 4.22 -8.11 7.57
N GLY A 54 4.25 -6.80 7.27
CA GLY A 54 5.48 -6.02 7.22
C GLY A 54 6.23 -6.10 5.88
N LYS A 55 5.67 -6.72 4.84
CA LYS A 55 6.28 -6.80 3.50
C LYS A 55 6.01 -5.52 2.71
N TRP A 56 6.68 -4.45 3.09
CA TRP A 56 6.46 -3.11 2.53
C TRP A 56 7.24 -2.85 1.24
N THR A 57 8.25 -3.66 0.97
CA THR A 57 9.22 -3.46 -0.12
C THR A 57 9.51 -4.78 -0.83
N ASN A 58 9.69 -4.73 -2.16
CA ASN A 58 10.24 -5.84 -2.94
C ASN A 58 11.77 -5.70 -2.96
N GLN A 59 12.45 -6.38 -2.01
CA GLN A 59 13.91 -6.49 -1.96
C GLN A 59 14.36 -7.80 -2.60
#